data_AF-A0AAJ0C8S8-F1
#
_entry.id   AF-A0AAJ0C8S8-F1
#
_cell.length_a   1.000
_cell.length_b   1.000
_cell.length_c   1.000
_cell.angle_alpha   90.00
_cell.angle_beta   90.00
_cell.angle_gamma   90.00
#
_symmetry.space_group_name_H-M   'P 1'
#
loop_
_entity.id
_entity.type
_entity.pdbx_description
1 polymer ?
#
loop_
_entity_poly.entity_id
_entity_poly.type
_entity_poly.pdbx_seq_one_letter_code
_entity_poly.pdbx_strand_id
1 'polypeptide(L)'
;MAEQQHPSALYQPGVQLATDRHVPPEPFGRAYKNAESIRKPLRRNALALNKQAESHVLTIIGDLSQRRRGKTGGPRLLRCYMDSDQSVHYVAKIYDAIYYPLSDYEGLDCMYLADQSYSREAAAYEVIPANFQGAVVPKYFGSWTSLVECSASPSAFRPVRMILLEFISGETLQDMIFHAGAYPERDGSIDISEIDYQLLPPEPERLDVLATVIETKSTGPWDVLVSHSSPRRIVLLDFQTALVFRRCEWGHKFLER
;
A
#
# COMPACT_ATOMS: atom_id res chain seq x y z
N MET A 1 25.58 26.40 8.59
CA MET A 1 24.22 25.81 8.66
C MET A 1 24.21 24.66 7.68
N ALA A 2 24.17 23.42 8.17
CA ALA A 2 24.18 22.25 7.31
C ALA A 2 22.79 22.08 6.69
N GLU A 3 22.76 22.07 5.37
CA GLU A 3 21.58 21.81 4.57
C GLU A 3 21.04 20.42 4.93
N GLN A 4 19.85 20.38 5.53
CA GLN A 4 19.16 19.12 5.81
C GLN A 4 18.84 18.46 4.47
N GLN A 5 19.53 17.35 4.14
CA GLN A 5 19.16 16.53 3.01
C GLN A 5 17.68 16.14 3.15
N HIS A 6 16.88 16.62 2.22
CA HIS A 6 15.45 16.35 2.17
C HIS A 6 15.26 14.82 2.06
N PRO A 7 14.36 14.18 2.85
CA PRO A 7 14.10 12.74 2.78
C PRO A 7 13.61 12.22 1.43
N SER A 8 13.42 13.11 0.44
CA SER A 8 13.10 12.76 -0.94
C SER A 8 14.24 12.01 -1.64
N ALA A 9 15.50 12.22 -1.28
CA ALA A 9 16.64 11.60 -1.96
C ALA A 9 16.71 10.07 -1.80
N LEU A 10 16.07 9.51 -0.75
CA LEU A 10 16.25 8.11 -0.37
C LEU A 10 15.45 7.12 -1.22
N TYR A 11 14.42 7.59 -1.90
CA TYR A 11 13.53 6.75 -2.71
C TYR A 11 13.46 7.25 -4.16
N GLN A 12 14.62 7.60 -4.71
CA GLN A 12 14.76 8.06 -6.09
C GLN A 12 15.10 6.92 -7.04
N PRO A 13 14.77 7.03 -8.34
CA PRO A 13 15.26 6.11 -9.35
C PRO A 13 16.78 5.94 -9.30
N GLY A 14 17.25 4.70 -9.43
CA GLY A 14 18.65 4.30 -9.32
C GLY A 14 19.10 3.95 -7.90
N VAL A 15 18.33 4.27 -6.87
CA VAL A 15 18.65 3.85 -5.49
C VAL A 15 18.37 2.36 -5.32
N GLN A 16 19.30 1.68 -4.64
CA GLN A 16 19.19 0.28 -4.28
C GLN A 16 18.91 0.13 -2.78
N LEU A 17 17.93 -0.72 -2.47
CA LEU A 17 17.58 -1.07 -1.10
C LEU A 17 17.93 -2.55 -0.86
N ALA A 18 18.85 -2.79 0.06
CA ALA A 18 19.05 -4.15 0.58
C ALA A 18 17.85 -4.52 1.44
N THR A 19 17.21 -5.65 1.14
CA THR A 19 15.98 -6.09 1.80
C THR A 19 16.05 -7.52 2.24
N ASP A 20 15.47 -7.79 3.39
CA ASP A 20 15.34 -9.13 3.95
C ASP A 20 13.86 -9.49 4.09
N ARG A 21 13.52 -10.76 3.79
CA ARG A 21 12.18 -11.30 3.96
C ARG A 21 11.75 -11.12 5.42
N HIS A 22 10.53 -10.63 5.61
CA HIS A 22 9.97 -10.37 6.92
C HIS A 22 8.62 -11.07 7.07
N VAL A 23 8.41 -11.72 8.21
CA VAL A 23 7.10 -12.19 8.63
C VAL A 23 6.40 -11.03 9.34
N PRO A 24 5.29 -10.50 8.79
CA PRO A 24 4.56 -9.40 9.39
C PRO A 24 4.10 -9.76 10.81
N PRO A 25 4.01 -8.78 11.71
CA PRO A 25 3.26 -9.00 12.94
C PRO A 25 1.77 -9.14 12.65
N GLU A 26 1.03 -9.75 13.59
CA GLU A 26 -0.43 -9.79 13.56
C GLU A 26 -1.01 -8.37 13.44
N PRO A 27 -2.12 -8.19 12.70
CA PRO A 27 -2.70 -6.88 12.48
C PRO A 27 -3.25 -6.30 13.79
N PHE A 28 -3.06 -4.99 13.99
CA PHE A 28 -3.47 -4.28 15.20
C PHE A 28 -4.09 -2.91 14.89
N GLY A 29 -4.57 -2.21 15.93
CA GLY A 29 -5.23 -0.89 15.84
C GLY A 29 -6.64 -0.88 16.40
N ARG A 30 -7.30 0.29 16.41
CA ARG A 30 -8.59 0.52 17.10
C ARG A 30 -9.70 -0.48 16.78
N ALA A 31 -9.73 -1.03 15.57
CA ALA A 31 -10.74 -2.01 15.16
C ALA A 31 -10.41 -3.46 15.56
N TYR A 32 -9.15 -3.74 15.92
CA TYR A 32 -8.71 -5.05 16.40
C TYR A 32 -8.71 -5.06 17.94
N LYS A 33 -9.66 -5.79 18.52
CA LYS A 33 -9.78 -6.00 19.98
C LYS A 33 -8.88 -7.15 20.44
N ASN A 34 -7.60 -7.13 20.09
CA ASN A 34 -6.61 -8.08 20.58
C ASN A 34 -5.75 -7.44 21.71
N ALA A 35 -5.03 -8.27 22.46
CA ALA A 35 -4.12 -7.83 23.53
C ALA A 35 -2.99 -6.89 23.01
N GLU A 36 -2.84 -6.79 21.69
CA GLU A 36 -1.85 -5.95 20.98
C GLU A 36 -2.43 -4.62 20.46
N SER A 37 -3.66 -4.27 20.83
CA SER A 37 -4.33 -3.01 20.43
C SER A 37 -3.50 -1.74 20.71
N ILE A 38 -2.55 -1.82 21.66
CA ILE A 38 -1.54 -0.80 21.94
C ILE A 38 -0.15 -1.48 21.93
N ARG A 39 0.42 -1.74 20.75
CA ARG A 39 1.84 -2.12 20.67
C ARG A 39 2.72 -0.96 21.15
N LYS A 40 3.57 -1.23 22.15
CA LYS A 40 4.69 -0.34 22.50
C LYS A 40 5.68 -0.31 21.33
N PRO A 41 6.30 0.83 21.01
CA PRO A 41 7.27 0.93 19.90
C PRO A 41 8.34 -0.16 20.05
N LEU A 42 8.62 -0.84 18.94
CA LEU A 42 9.63 -1.91 18.91
C LEU A 42 10.98 -1.32 19.35
N ARG A 43 11.56 -1.85 20.44
CA ARG A 43 12.94 -1.52 20.83
C ARG A 43 13.88 -1.91 19.68
N ARG A 44 14.94 -1.13 19.44
CA ARG A 44 15.99 -1.36 18.42
C ARG A 44 16.44 -2.83 18.28
N ASN A 45 16.38 -3.61 19.37
CA ASN A 45 16.89 -4.98 19.43
C ASN A 45 15.80 -6.07 19.17
N ALA A 46 14.54 -5.70 18.96
CA ALA A 46 13.46 -6.66 18.64
C ALA A 46 13.44 -7.07 17.15
N LEU A 47 14.23 -6.41 16.31
CA LEU A 47 14.57 -6.90 14.98
C LEU A 47 15.63 -7.99 15.08
N ALA A 48 15.21 -9.16 15.58
CA ALA A 48 15.90 -10.37 15.15
C ALA A 48 15.60 -10.53 13.65
N LEU A 49 16.43 -9.93 12.80
CA LEU A 49 16.55 -10.34 11.41
C LEU A 49 16.80 -11.84 11.45
N ASN A 50 15.83 -12.60 10.97
CA ASN A 50 15.95 -14.05 10.95
C ASN A 50 17.13 -14.36 10.01
N LYS A 51 18.24 -14.88 10.51
CA LYS A 51 19.48 -15.10 9.72
C LYS A 51 19.30 -16.09 8.55
N GLN A 52 18.12 -16.69 8.42
CA GLN A 52 17.71 -17.56 7.30
C GLN A 52 16.68 -16.89 6.37
N ALA A 53 16.40 -15.61 6.54
CA ALA A 53 15.51 -14.87 5.66
C ALA A 53 16.15 -14.73 4.27
N GLU A 54 15.34 -15.01 3.24
CA GLU A 54 15.65 -14.68 1.85
C GLU A 54 15.98 -13.17 1.75
N SER A 55 17.10 -12.84 1.10
CA SER A 55 17.59 -11.45 0.97
C SER A 55 17.72 -11.08 -0.49
N HIS A 56 17.24 -9.90 -0.85
CA HIS A 56 17.30 -9.36 -2.20
C HIS A 56 17.62 -7.88 -2.21
N VAL A 57 18.12 -7.40 -3.34
CA VAL A 57 18.34 -5.97 -3.58
C VAL A 57 17.21 -5.44 -4.46
N LEU A 58 16.44 -4.48 -3.98
CA LEU A 58 15.42 -3.80 -4.79
C LEU A 58 16.04 -2.57 -5.43
N THR A 59 16.02 -2.49 -6.77
CA THR A 59 16.45 -1.29 -7.49
C THR A 59 15.25 -0.47 -7.90
N ILE A 60 15.17 0.77 -7.41
CA ILE A 60 14.07 1.69 -7.70
C ILE A 60 14.21 2.24 -9.11
N ILE A 61 13.12 2.24 -9.87
CA ILE A 61 13.07 2.77 -11.24
C ILE A 61 12.03 3.89 -11.42
N GLY A 62 11.13 4.09 -10.46
CA GLY A 62 10.14 5.16 -10.51
C GLY A 62 9.39 5.35 -9.20
N ASP A 63 8.87 6.56 -8.98
CA ASP A 63 7.94 6.86 -7.90
C ASP A 63 6.51 6.89 -8.45
N LEU A 64 5.65 6.05 -7.90
CA LEU A 64 4.23 5.93 -8.24
C LEU A 64 3.33 6.61 -7.21
N SER A 65 3.91 7.24 -6.18
CA SER A 65 3.14 7.86 -5.11
C SER A 65 2.40 9.10 -5.65
N GLN A 66 1.11 8.96 -5.91
CA GLN A 66 0.27 10.12 -6.20
C GLN A 66 0.14 10.99 -4.94
N ARG A 67 0.42 12.29 -5.07
CA ARG A 67 0.12 13.26 -4.02
C ARG A 67 -1.40 13.41 -3.94
N ARG A 68 -2.07 12.62 -3.09
CA ARG A 68 -3.48 12.87 -2.75
C ARG A 68 -3.62 14.35 -2.32
N ARG A 69 -4.39 15.16 -3.05
CA ARG A 69 -4.68 16.54 -2.61
C ARG A 69 -5.28 16.47 -1.21
N GLY A 70 -4.62 17.10 -0.23
CA GLY A 70 -5.09 17.21 1.15
C GLY A 70 -4.71 16.08 2.11
N LYS A 71 -4.09 14.97 1.67
CA LYS A 71 -3.60 13.92 2.59
C LYS A 71 -2.08 14.04 2.75
N THR A 72 -1.64 14.57 3.88
CA THR A 72 -0.21 14.67 4.21
C THR A 72 0.25 13.38 4.85
N GLY A 73 0.89 12.51 4.07
CA GLY A 73 1.63 11.34 4.56
C GLY A 73 1.00 9.98 4.27
N GLY A 74 1.70 8.92 4.67
CA GLY A 74 1.35 7.52 4.43
C GLY A 74 2.44 6.74 3.68
N PRO A 75 2.11 5.54 3.18
CA PRO A 75 3.08 4.70 2.48
C PRO A 75 3.45 5.29 1.11
N ARG A 76 4.69 5.01 0.69
CA ARG A 76 5.22 5.40 -0.62
C ARG A 76 5.14 4.21 -1.57
N LEU A 77 4.72 4.45 -2.80
CA LEU A 77 4.62 3.43 -3.84
C LEU A 77 5.76 3.63 -4.81
N LEU A 78 6.67 2.66 -4.92
CA LEU A 78 7.81 2.72 -5.82
C LEU A 78 7.74 1.58 -6.82
N ARG A 79 8.03 1.88 -8.08
CA ARG A 79 8.28 0.87 -9.09
C ARG A 79 9.72 0.41 -8.97
N CYS A 80 9.96 -0.90 -8.93
CA CYS A 80 11.28 -1.49 -8.80
C CYS A 80 11.43 -2.79 -9.59
N TYR A 81 12.66 -3.26 -9.70
CA TYR A 81 12.99 -4.65 -10.04
C TYR A 81 13.84 -5.26 -8.92
N MET A 82 13.88 -6.59 -8.87
CA MET A 82 14.61 -7.34 -7.85
C MET A 82 15.93 -7.87 -8.41
N ASP A 83 16.99 -7.72 -7.63
CA ASP A 83 18.38 -8.05 -7.96
C ASP A 83 18.80 -7.50 -9.33
N SER A 84 19.12 -8.38 -10.27
CA SER A 84 19.52 -8.03 -11.65
C SER A 84 18.42 -8.35 -12.67
N ASP A 85 17.27 -8.86 -12.25
CA ASP A 85 16.20 -9.25 -13.16
C ASP A 85 15.31 -8.06 -13.50
N GLN A 86 15.67 -7.36 -14.58
CA GLN A 86 14.88 -6.24 -15.11
C GLN A 86 13.67 -6.68 -15.96
N SER A 87 13.48 -7.99 -16.17
CA SER A 87 12.33 -8.48 -16.95
C SER A 87 11.02 -8.43 -16.16
N VAL A 88 11.11 -8.47 -14.83
CA VAL A 88 9.97 -8.41 -13.92
C VAL A 88 9.98 -7.12 -13.12
N HIS A 89 8.87 -6.39 -13.20
CA HIS A 89 8.66 -5.18 -12.42
C HIS A 89 7.69 -5.42 -11.27
N TYR A 90 7.99 -4.77 -10.15
CA TYR A 90 7.22 -4.83 -8.93
C TYR A 90 6.82 -3.43 -8.47
N VAL A 91 5.84 -3.40 -7.58
CA VAL A 91 5.53 -2.22 -6.76
C VAL A 91 5.97 -2.52 -5.34
N ALA A 92 6.97 -1.80 -4.85
CA ALA A 92 7.31 -1.75 -3.44
C ALA A 92 6.44 -0.69 -2.76
N LYS A 93 5.55 -1.13 -1.87
CA LYS A 93 4.79 -0.22 -1.00
C LYS A 93 5.51 -0.10 0.33
N ILE A 94 6.10 1.06 0.58
CA ILE A 94 7.05 1.34 1.67
C ILE A 94 6.35 2.09 2.80
N TYR A 95 6.41 1.53 4.00
CA TYR A 95 5.83 2.09 5.23
C TYR A 95 6.94 2.69 6.09
N ASP A 96 7.57 3.76 5.58
CA ASP A 96 8.59 4.49 6.34
C ASP A 96 7.92 5.51 7.26
N ALA A 97 8.17 5.39 8.56
CA ALA A 97 7.56 6.20 9.60
C ALA A 97 7.75 7.71 9.37
N ILE A 98 8.83 8.12 8.70
CA ILE A 98 9.10 9.54 8.40
C ILE A 98 8.06 10.20 7.49
N TYR A 99 7.29 9.40 6.75
CA TYR A 99 6.21 9.90 5.90
C TYR A 99 4.85 9.81 6.57
N TYR A 100 4.77 9.31 7.81
CA TYR A 100 3.52 9.32 8.56
C TYR A 100 3.44 10.61 9.36
N PRO A 101 2.24 11.22 9.47
CA PRO A 101 2.07 12.39 10.30
C PRO A 101 2.41 12.04 11.75
N LEU A 102 3.13 12.94 12.42
CA LEU A 102 3.17 12.94 13.89
C LEU A 102 1.75 13.26 14.35
N SER A 103 1.09 12.30 14.98
CA SER A 103 -0.28 12.50 15.46
C SER A 103 -0.22 12.92 16.93
N ASP A 104 -0.69 14.13 17.21
CA ASP A 104 -0.96 14.56 18.60
C ASP A 104 -2.17 13.81 19.20
N TYR A 105 -2.90 13.04 18.38
CA TYR A 105 -4.02 12.22 18.82
C TYR A 105 -3.52 10.96 19.55
N GLU A 106 -3.81 10.87 20.85
CA GLU A 106 -3.60 9.70 21.70
C GLU A 106 -2.14 9.29 21.98
N GLY A 107 -1.16 10.14 21.68
CA GLY A 107 0.25 9.84 21.94
C GLY A 107 0.82 8.71 21.06
N LEU A 108 0.20 8.47 19.90
CA LEU A 108 0.67 7.50 18.91
C LEU A 108 1.76 8.10 18.02
N ASP A 109 2.94 7.50 18.05
CA ASP A 109 4.08 7.91 17.22
C ASP A 109 3.87 7.50 15.74
N CYS A 110 4.50 8.22 14.81
CA CYS A 110 4.54 7.93 13.38
C CYS A 110 4.97 6.48 13.08
N MET A 111 5.85 5.90 13.92
CA MET A 111 6.20 4.48 13.87
C MET A 111 5.00 3.55 14.08
N TYR A 112 4.14 3.87 15.05
CA TYR A 112 2.94 3.06 15.33
C TYR A 112 1.99 3.08 14.13
N LEU A 113 1.78 4.24 13.50
CA LEU A 113 0.91 4.37 12.33
C LEU A 113 1.45 3.63 11.10
N ALA A 114 2.77 3.68 10.89
CA ALA A 114 3.43 2.95 9.82
C ALA A 114 3.30 1.43 10.02
N ASP A 115 3.62 0.92 11.21
CA ASP A 115 3.50 -0.51 11.54
C ASP A 115 2.04 -0.98 11.51
N GLN A 116 1.09 -0.14 11.92
CA GLN A 116 -0.34 -0.45 11.86
C GLN A 116 -0.78 -0.63 10.41
N SER A 117 -0.44 0.32 9.53
CA SER A 117 -0.81 0.28 8.11
C SER A 117 -0.18 -0.92 7.41
N TYR A 118 1.11 -1.16 7.69
CA TYR A 118 1.87 -2.29 7.18
C TYR A 118 1.26 -3.65 7.59
N SER A 119 1.08 -3.87 8.88
CA SER A 119 0.61 -5.17 9.42
C SER A 119 -0.79 -5.53 8.92
N ARG A 120 -1.70 -4.55 8.86
CA ARG A 120 -3.06 -4.75 8.36
C ARG A 120 -3.09 -5.12 6.89
N GLU A 121 -2.32 -4.43 6.07
CA GLU A 121 -2.30 -4.68 4.64
C GLU A 121 -1.61 -6.01 4.31
N ALA A 122 -0.48 -6.29 4.96
CA ALA A 122 0.21 -7.57 4.80
C ALA A 122 -0.69 -8.75 5.20
N ALA A 123 -1.39 -8.64 6.34
CA ALA A 123 -2.35 -9.65 6.77
C ALA A 123 -3.51 -9.82 5.77
N ALA A 124 -4.00 -8.73 5.16
CA ALA A 124 -5.04 -8.81 4.14
C ALA A 124 -4.58 -9.61 2.93
N TYR A 125 -3.39 -9.33 2.39
CA TYR A 125 -2.84 -10.10 1.27
C TYR A 125 -2.52 -11.56 1.61
N GLU A 126 -2.14 -11.87 2.86
CA GLU A 126 -1.90 -13.24 3.30
C GLU A 126 -3.18 -14.09 3.36
N VAL A 127 -4.33 -13.49 3.66
CA VAL A 127 -5.61 -14.21 3.72
C VAL A 127 -6.39 -14.23 2.40
N ILE A 128 -6.08 -13.31 1.47
CA ILE A 128 -6.75 -13.29 0.16
C ILE A 128 -6.40 -14.57 -0.60
N PRO A 129 -7.40 -15.37 -1.04
CA PRO A 129 -7.14 -16.62 -1.74
C PRO A 129 -6.36 -16.41 -3.03
N ALA A 130 -5.48 -17.38 -3.35
CA ALA A 130 -4.54 -17.27 -4.47
C ALA A 130 -5.21 -17.04 -5.83
N ASN A 131 -6.44 -17.51 -6.03
CA ASN A 131 -7.19 -17.31 -7.28
C ASN A 131 -7.64 -15.85 -7.49
N PHE A 132 -7.67 -15.02 -6.45
CA PHE A 132 -7.93 -13.58 -6.57
C PHE A 132 -6.65 -12.78 -6.82
N GLN A 133 -5.50 -13.30 -6.42
CA GLN A 133 -4.20 -12.66 -6.59
C GLN A 133 -3.72 -12.72 -8.06
N GLY A 134 -3.55 -11.55 -8.67
CA GLY A 134 -3.28 -11.38 -10.10
C GLY A 134 -4.54 -11.37 -10.97
N ALA A 135 -5.73 -11.55 -10.37
CA ALA A 135 -7.01 -11.44 -11.06
C ALA A 135 -7.69 -10.10 -10.71
N VAL A 136 -8.15 -9.96 -9.46
CA VAL A 136 -8.88 -8.78 -8.97
C VAL A 136 -8.14 -8.00 -7.89
N VAL A 137 -7.03 -8.55 -7.37
CA VAL A 137 -6.03 -7.84 -6.56
C VAL A 137 -4.64 -8.10 -7.13
N PRO A 138 -3.63 -7.27 -6.85
CA PRO A 138 -2.25 -7.57 -7.26
C PRO A 138 -1.74 -8.87 -6.66
N LYS A 139 -0.86 -9.59 -7.36
CA LYS A 139 -0.10 -10.69 -6.72
C LYS A 139 0.75 -10.14 -5.58
N TYR A 140 0.74 -10.83 -4.45
CA TYR A 140 1.56 -10.51 -3.29
C TYR A 140 2.84 -11.36 -3.30
N PHE A 141 3.99 -10.71 -3.42
CA PHE A 141 5.30 -11.35 -3.43
C PHE A 141 5.94 -11.42 -2.04
N GLY A 142 5.22 -10.95 -1.02
CA GLY A 142 5.61 -11.05 0.37
C GLY A 142 5.96 -9.72 1.02
N SER A 143 6.40 -9.86 2.25
CA SER A 143 6.78 -8.78 3.13
C SER A 143 8.28 -8.73 3.33
N TRP A 144 8.82 -7.52 3.39
CA TRP A 144 10.25 -7.26 3.36
C TRP A 144 10.60 -6.14 4.33
N THR A 145 11.87 -6.06 4.69
CA THR A 145 12.40 -4.99 5.53
C THR A 145 13.76 -4.55 5.05
N SER A 146 13.98 -3.24 5.02
CA SER A 146 15.28 -2.64 4.76
C SER A 146 15.77 -1.88 5.98
N LEU A 147 17.09 -1.83 6.18
CA LEU A 147 17.71 -0.93 7.14
C LEU A 147 18.12 0.34 6.43
N VAL A 148 17.49 1.45 6.80
CA VAL A 148 17.70 2.75 6.17
C VAL A 148 18.42 3.68 7.15
N GLU A 149 19.48 4.32 6.68
CA GLU A 149 20.22 5.27 7.50
C GLU A 149 19.36 6.50 7.87
N CYS A 150 19.48 6.94 9.12
CA CYS A 150 18.80 8.11 9.64
C CYS A 150 19.60 9.37 9.28
N SER A 151 19.00 10.27 8.51
CA SER A 151 19.63 11.52 8.07
C SER A 151 20.14 12.39 9.23
N ALA A 152 19.49 12.33 10.41
CA ALA A 152 19.86 13.10 11.59
C ALA A 152 21.04 12.50 12.39
N SER A 153 21.41 11.23 12.14
CA SER A 153 22.49 10.56 12.85
C SER A 153 23.13 9.53 11.93
N PRO A 154 24.21 9.91 11.21
CA PRO A 154 25.02 8.96 10.45
C PRO A 154 25.49 7.87 11.41
N SER A 155 25.38 6.59 11.04
CA SER A 155 25.49 5.38 11.88
C SER A 155 24.23 4.88 12.61
N ALA A 156 23.15 5.65 12.66
CA ALA A 156 21.86 5.15 13.13
C ALA A 156 21.04 4.63 11.94
N PHE A 157 20.62 3.37 12.01
CA PHE A 157 19.69 2.78 11.04
C PHE A 157 18.30 2.65 11.66
N ARG A 158 17.26 2.84 10.83
CA ARG A 158 15.88 2.51 11.16
C ARG A 158 15.39 1.39 10.25
N PRO A 159 14.60 0.44 10.77
CA PRO A 159 13.91 -0.53 9.95
C PRO A 159 12.80 0.16 9.16
N VAL A 160 12.69 -0.16 7.88
CA VAL A 160 11.61 0.26 7.01
C VAL A 160 10.92 -0.97 6.47
N ARG A 161 9.63 -1.10 6.77
CA ARG A 161 8.80 -2.23 6.32
C ARG A 161 8.24 -1.94 4.93
N MET A 162 8.09 -2.99 4.14
CA MET A 162 7.44 -2.89 2.83
C MET A 162 6.76 -4.20 2.46
N ILE A 163 5.77 -4.09 1.58
CA ILE A 163 5.22 -5.22 0.84
C ILE A 163 5.58 -5.10 -0.63
N LEU A 164 5.78 -6.24 -1.29
CA LEU A 164 6.06 -6.30 -2.71
C LEU A 164 4.84 -6.83 -3.44
N LEU A 165 4.37 -6.06 -4.42
CA LEU A 165 3.17 -6.34 -5.20
C LEU A 165 3.49 -6.41 -6.69
N GLU A 166 2.60 -7.04 -7.45
CA GLU A 166 2.61 -7.00 -8.91
C GLU A 166 2.54 -5.56 -9.42
N PHE A 167 3.44 -5.21 -10.34
CA PHE A 167 3.29 -3.97 -11.08
C PHE A 167 2.19 -4.12 -12.13
N ILE A 168 1.20 -3.22 -12.08
CA ILE A 168 0.08 -3.21 -13.01
C ILE A 168 0.14 -1.92 -13.80
N SER A 169 0.37 -2.03 -15.10
CA SER A 169 0.20 -0.90 -16.00
C SER A 169 -1.28 -0.62 -16.17
N GLY A 170 -1.72 0.56 -15.76
CA GLY A 170 -3.11 0.96 -15.76
C GLY A 170 -3.28 2.36 -15.20
N GLU A 171 -4.53 2.74 -15.03
CA GLU A 171 -4.94 4.04 -14.54
C GLU A 171 -5.95 3.86 -13.39
N THR A 172 -5.90 4.73 -12.39
CA THR A 172 -6.91 4.67 -11.32
C THR A 172 -8.25 5.17 -11.83
N LEU A 173 -9.34 4.70 -11.23
CA LEU A 173 -10.67 5.22 -11.57
C LEU A 173 -10.77 6.72 -11.30
N GLN A 174 -10.07 7.22 -10.28
CA GLN A 174 -9.99 8.66 -10.01
C GLN A 174 -9.32 9.43 -11.15
N ASP A 175 -8.18 8.96 -11.66
CA ASP A 175 -7.48 9.64 -12.77
C ASP A 175 -8.32 9.64 -14.04
N MET A 176 -9.00 8.53 -14.35
CA MET A 176 -9.93 8.45 -15.48
C MET A 176 -11.07 9.47 -15.34
N ILE A 177 -11.65 9.60 -14.14
CA ILE A 177 -12.70 10.60 -13.85
C ILE A 177 -12.16 12.02 -14.04
N PHE A 178 -10.94 12.30 -13.58
CA PHE A 178 -10.31 13.61 -13.74
C PHE A 178 -9.99 13.94 -15.20
N HIS A 179 -9.49 12.97 -15.97
CA HIS A 179 -9.28 13.12 -17.41
C HIS A 179 -10.58 13.33 -18.18
N ALA A 180 -11.68 12.73 -17.70
CA ALA A 180 -13.00 12.94 -18.26
C ALA A 180 -13.63 14.30 -17.89
N GLY A 181 -12.93 15.17 -17.16
CA GLY A 181 -13.37 16.54 -16.85
C GLY A 181 -13.99 16.74 -15.47
N ALA A 182 -14.16 15.67 -14.68
CA ALA A 182 -14.77 15.76 -13.35
C ALA A 182 -13.74 16.15 -12.28
N TYR A 183 -13.38 17.42 -12.23
CA TYR A 183 -12.53 17.94 -11.15
C TYR A 183 -13.37 18.23 -9.89
N PRO A 184 -12.86 17.92 -8.69
CA PRO A 184 -13.53 18.28 -7.47
C PRO A 184 -13.51 19.81 -7.30
N GLU A 185 -14.67 20.38 -7.02
CA GLU A 185 -14.84 21.76 -6.59
C GLU A 185 -14.13 22.02 -5.25
N ARG A 186 -14.09 23.29 -4.84
CA ARG A 186 -13.41 23.70 -3.59
C ARG A 186 -14.01 23.06 -2.34
N ASP A 187 -15.28 22.67 -2.37
CA ASP A 187 -15.98 21.98 -1.28
C ASP A 187 -15.88 20.45 -1.35
N GLY A 188 -15.19 19.91 -2.37
CA GLY A 188 -15.02 18.48 -2.59
C GLY A 188 -16.18 17.81 -3.33
N SER A 189 -17.22 18.56 -3.74
CA SER A 189 -18.21 18.06 -4.67
C SER A 189 -17.59 17.85 -6.05
N ILE A 190 -18.08 16.86 -6.80
CA ILE A 190 -17.65 16.62 -8.18
C ILE A 190 -18.82 17.05 -9.06
N ASP A 191 -18.60 18.02 -9.94
CA ASP A 191 -19.57 18.32 -10.99
C ASP A 191 -19.52 17.21 -12.05
N ILE A 192 -20.52 16.34 -12.01
CA ILE A 192 -20.66 15.22 -12.94
C ILE A 192 -21.31 15.62 -14.27
N SER A 193 -21.79 16.87 -14.40
CA SER A 193 -22.49 17.34 -15.60
C SER A 193 -21.54 17.60 -16.78
N GLU A 194 -20.25 17.81 -16.49
CA GLU A 194 -19.20 18.06 -17.49
C GLU A 194 -18.36 16.80 -17.83
N ILE A 195 -18.75 15.62 -17.33
CA ILE A 195 -18.01 14.37 -17.61
C ILE A 195 -18.18 13.99 -19.08
N ASP A 196 -17.05 13.92 -19.80
CA ASP A 196 -16.98 13.27 -21.10
C ASP A 196 -16.92 11.75 -20.94
N TYR A 197 -18.09 11.12 -20.97
CA TYR A 197 -18.23 9.67 -20.87
C TYR A 197 -17.54 8.90 -22.01
N GLN A 198 -17.16 9.55 -23.13
CA GLN A 198 -16.38 8.90 -24.19
C GLN A 198 -14.94 8.63 -23.79
N LEU A 199 -14.43 9.36 -22.78
CA LEU A 199 -13.09 9.17 -22.22
C LEU A 199 -13.04 8.10 -21.13
N LEU A 200 -14.20 7.60 -20.69
CA LEU A 200 -14.31 6.52 -19.72
C LEU A 200 -14.42 5.14 -20.41
N PRO A 201 -14.15 4.04 -19.68
CA PRO A 201 -14.42 2.70 -20.18
C PRO A 201 -15.87 2.53 -20.68
N PRO A 202 -16.12 1.61 -21.63
CA PRO A 202 -17.47 1.24 -22.05
C PRO A 202 -18.39 0.93 -20.86
N GLU A 203 -19.70 1.17 -21.03
CA GLU A 203 -20.68 1.00 -19.95
C GLU A 203 -20.61 -0.36 -19.22
N PRO A 204 -20.47 -1.51 -19.91
CA PRO A 204 -20.32 -2.79 -19.21
C PRO A 204 -19.11 -2.82 -18.26
N GLU A 205 -17.96 -2.29 -18.69
CA GLU A 205 -16.75 -2.21 -17.86
C GLU A 205 -16.96 -1.28 -16.66
N ARG A 206 -17.69 -0.16 -16.84
CA ARG A 206 -18.04 0.76 -15.73
C ARG A 206 -18.97 0.11 -14.71
N LEU A 207 -19.93 -0.70 -15.15
CA LEU A 207 -20.84 -1.42 -14.26
C LEU A 207 -20.10 -2.50 -13.47
N ASP A 208 -19.16 -3.22 -14.08
CA ASP A 208 -18.32 -4.19 -13.39
C ASP A 208 -17.44 -3.51 -12.32
N VAL A 209 -16.87 -2.34 -12.64
CA VAL A 209 -16.11 -1.51 -11.67
C VAL A 209 -17.01 -1.13 -10.49
N LEU A 210 -18.20 -0.62 -10.76
CA LEU A 210 -19.14 -0.18 -9.72
C LEU A 210 -19.59 -1.34 -8.84
N ALA A 211 -19.93 -2.48 -9.43
CA ALA A 211 -20.28 -3.70 -8.71
C ALA A 211 -19.14 -4.13 -7.78
N THR A 212 -17.91 -4.14 -8.28
CA THR A 212 -16.72 -4.49 -7.50
C THR A 212 -16.51 -3.53 -6.32
N VAL A 213 -16.64 -2.21 -6.53
CA VAL A 213 -16.53 -1.20 -5.46
C VAL A 213 -17.57 -1.42 -4.38
N ILE A 214 -18.83 -1.67 -4.77
CA ILE A 214 -19.96 -1.90 -3.85
C ILE A 214 -19.73 -3.17 -3.03
N GLU A 215 -19.37 -4.28 -3.67
CA GLU A 215 -19.19 -5.58 -3.02
C GLU A 215 -18.02 -5.56 -2.03
N THR A 216 -16.93 -4.89 -2.39
CA THR A 216 -15.71 -4.89 -1.58
C THR A 216 -15.70 -3.85 -0.47
N LYS A 217 -16.73 -2.99 -0.39
CA LYS A 217 -16.77 -1.83 0.51
C LYS A 217 -15.48 -1.01 0.42
N SER A 218 -14.86 -0.97 -0.76
CA SER A 218 -13.63 -0.23 -1.00
C SER A 218 -13.87 1.27 -0.76
N THR A 219 -12.88 1.96 -0.20
CA THR A 219 -13.07 3.29 0.38
C THR A 219 -13.06 4.44 -0.62
N GLY A 220 -12.83 4.18 -1.91
CA GLY A 220 -13.01 5.19 -2.96
C GLY A 220 -12.44 4.82 -4.33
N PRO A 221 -12.69 5.65 -5.35
CA PRO A 221 -12.24 5.42 -6.73
C PRO A 221 -10.72 5.37 -6.91
N TRP A 222 -9.94 5.92 -5.98
CA TRP A 222 -8.47 5.86 -5.99
C TRP A 222 -7.90 4.49 -5.60
N ASP A 223 -8.72 3.64 -4.97
CA ASP A 223 -8.35 2.27 -4.57
C ASP A 223 -8.73 1.25 -5.67
N VAL A 224 -9.15 1.73 -6.85
CA VAL A 224 -9.49 0.90 -8.02
C VAL A 224 -8.65 1.30 -9.21
N LEU A 225 -7.98 0.31 -9.80
CA LEU A 225 -7.15 0.46 -10.99
C LEU A 225 -7.73 -0.37 -12.13
N VAL A 226 -7.81 0.23 -13.32
CA VAL A 226 -8.15 -0.48 -14.55
C VAL A 226 -6.87 -0.69 -15.34
N SER A 227 -6.55 -1.95 -15.63
CA SER A 227 -5.31 -2.27 -16.34
C SER A 227 -5.39 -1.88 -17.82
N HIS A 228 -4.24 -1.54 -18.40
CA HIS A 228 -4.08 -1.34 -19.85
C HIS A 228 -3.91 -2.67 -20.62
N SER A 229 -3.89 -3.81 -19.93
CA SER A 229 -3.80 -5.13 -20.56
C SER A 229 -5.06 -5.45 -21.37
N SER A 230 -4.95 -6.40 -22.31
CA SER A 230 -6.10 -6.99 -22.99
C SER A 230 -6.22 -8.48 -22.62
N PRO A 231 -7.34 -8.93 -22.03
CA PRO A 231 -8.47 -8.13 -21.60
C PRO A 231 -8.09 -7.17 -20.46
N ARG A 232 -8.84 -6.06 -20.36
CA ARG A 232 -8.72 -5.14 -19.23
C ARG A 232 -9.21 -5.86 -17.98
N ARG A 233 -8.49 -5.68 -16.87
CA ARG A 233 -8.89 -6.20 -15.56
C ARG A 233 -9.06 -5.03 -14.60
N ILE A 234 -10.06 -5.16 -13.73
CA ILE A 234 -10.32 -4.26 -12.62
C ILE A 234 -9.56 -4.81 -11.42
N VAL A 235 -8.75 -3.96 -10.80
CA VAL A 235 -7.86 -4.36 -9.71
C VAL A 235 -8.09 -3.46 -8.50
N LEU A 236 -8.32 -4.09 -7.36
CA LEU A 236 -8.49 -3.44 -6.07
C LEU A 236 -7.15 -3.29 -5.37
N LEU A 237 -6.91 -2.09 -4.84
CA LEU A 237 -5.69 -1.66 -4.21
C LEU A 237 -5.93 -1.20 -2.76
N ASP A 238 -4.84 -0.92 -2.05
CA ASP A 238 -4.79 -0.24 -0.75
C ASP A 238 -5.61 -0.87 0.39
N PHE A 239 -5.17 -2.03 0.88
CA PHE A 239 -5.82 -2.74 1.98
C PHE A 239 -5.33 -2.32 3.39
N GLN A 240 -4.65 -1.17 3.54
CA GLN A 240 -4.12 -0.71 4.84
C GLN A 240 -5.22 -0.41 5.88
N THR A 241 -6.44 -0.15 5.42
CA THR A 241 -7.62 0.03 6.27
C THR A 241 -8.50 -1.21 6.36
N ALA A 242 -8.07 -2.35 5.79
CA ALA A 242 -8.83 -3.59 5.85
C ALA A 242 -8.92 -4.13 7.29
N LEU A 243 -9.99 -4.89 7.52
CA LEU A 243 -10.23 -5.66 8.74
C LEU A 243 -10.24 -7.14 8.39
N VAL A 244 -9.21 -7.85 8.85
CA VAL A 244 -9.07 -9.29 8.70
C VAL A 244 -9.60 -9.94 9.97
N PHE A 245 -10.79 -10.52 9.89
CA PHE A 245 -11.31 -11.33 10.97
C PHE A 245 -10.79 -12.75 10.79
N ARG A 246 -10.13 -13.32 11.81
CA ARG A 246 -10.05 -14.79 11.89
C ARG A 246 -11.48 -15.30 11.89
N ARG A 247 -11.77 -16.29 11.05
CA ARG A 247 -13.06 -16.97 10.98
C ARG A 247 -13.36 -17.54 12.38
N CYS A 248 -14.10 -16.81 13.20
CA CYS A 248 -14.60 -17.34 14.46
C CYS A 248 -15.50 -18.52 14.15
N GLU A 249 -15.44 -19.60 14.92
CA GLU A 249 -16.22 -20.84 14.74
C GLU A 249 -17.74 -20.60 14.58
N TRP A 250 -18.24 -19.45 15.01
CA TRP A 250 -19.63 -18.99 14.80
C TRP A 250 -20.01 -18.79 13.32
N GLY A 251 -19.05 -18.52 12.44
CA GLY A 251 -19.28 -18.26 11.01
C GLY A 251 -19.54 -19.51 10.15
N HIS A 252 -19.35 -20.72 10.68
CA HIS A 252 -19.68 -21.95 9.94
C HIS A 252 -21.19 -22.09 9.69
N LYS A 253 -22.04 -21.63 10.62
CA LYS A 253 -23.49 -21.79 10.52
C LYS A 253 -24.18 -20.99 9.42
N PHE A 254 -23.52 -19.99 8.85
CA PHE A 254 -24.14 -19.06 7.89
C PHE A 254 -23.63 -19.19 6.46
N LEU A 255 -22.62 -20.04 6.22
CA LEU A 255 -22.01 -20.23 4.89
C LEU A 255 -22.24 -21.63 4.31
N GLU A 256 -23.09 -22.44 4.93
CA GLU A 256 -23.55 -23.75 4.42
C GLU A 256 -25.01 -23.68 3.93
N ARG A 257 -25.37 -22.63 3.17
CA ARG A 257 -26.63 -22.59 2.42
C ARG A 257 -26.36 -22.33 0.95
#